data_AF-A0A538P801-F1
#
_entry.id   AF-A0A538P801-F1
#
_cell.length_a   1.000
_cell.length_b   1.000
_cell.length_c   1.000
_cell.angle_alpha   90.00
_cell.angle_beta   90.00
_cell.angle_gamma   90.00
#
_symmetry.space_group_name_H-M   'P 1'
#
loop_
_entity.id
_entity.type
_entity.pdbx_description
1 polymer ?
#
loop_
_entity_poly.entity_id
_entity_poly.type
_entity_poly.pdbx_seq_one_letter_code
_entity_poly.pdbx_strand_id
1 'polypeptide(L)'
;MCSYLFKIIVEKGNYRDSVTLMKVSNEVSKLKGVSQAAVLMATPLNKRFITDAGFEGSEVEKAGPDDLIIAIEAASGEVLQSSVSRVEEMLSSRA
;
A
#
# COMPACT_ATOMS: atom_id res chain seq x y z
N MET A 1 -16.75 -18.98 1.86
CA MET A 1 -15.96 -17.77 2.15
C MET A 1 -15.20 -17.37 0.89
N CYS A 2 -15.32 -16.13 0.43
CA CYS A 2 -14.30 -15.59 -0.47
C CYS A 2 -13.05 -15.33 0.38
N SER A 3 -11.95 -16.00 0.10
CA SER A 3 -10.66 -15.66 0.70
C SER A 3 -10.11 -14.44 -0.02
N TYR A 4 -9.87 -13.36 0.71
CA TYR A 4 -9.14 -12.21 0.19
C TYR A 4 -7.64 -12.54 0.08
N LEU A 5 -6.97 -11.90 -0.87
CA LEU A 5 -5.53 -12.00 -1.10
C LEU A 5 -4.90 -10.67 -0.71
N PHE A 6 -3.71 -10.69 -0.12
CA PHE A 6 -2.97 -9.47 0.18
C PHE A 6 -1.61 -9.45 -0.52
N LYS A 7 -1.07 -8.24 -0.68
CA LYS A 7 0.29 -7.99 -1.18
C LYS A 7 0.89 -6.79 -0.48
N ILE A 8 2.16 -6.92 -0.13
CA ILE A 8 2.99 -5.85 0.41
C ILE A 8 4.13 -5.61 -0.57
N ILE A 9 4.42 -4.35 -0.87
CA ILE A 9 5.56 -3.92 -1.69
C ILE A 9 6.28 -2.82 -0.91
N VAL A 10 7.61 -2.89 -0.86
CA VAL A 10 8.46 -1.87 -0.25
C VAL A 10 9.36 -1.27 -1.32
N GLU A 11 9.22 0.04 -1.57
CA GLU A 11 10.09 0.78 -2.46
C GLU A 11 11.11 1.58 -1.67
N LYS A 12 12.40 1.45 -2.02
CA LYS A 12 13.50 2.09 -1.30
C LYS A 12 13.66 3.55 -1.68
N GLY A 13 13.78 4.43 -0.68
CA GLY A 13 14.18 5.84 -0.85
C GLY A 13 13.24 6.72 -1.69
N ASN A 14 11.97 6.32 -1.86
CA ASN A 14 10.96 7.06 -2.61
C ASN A 14 10.12 7.93 -1.66
N TYR A 15 10.74 8.92 -1.04
CA TYR A 15 10.04 9.81 -0.12
C TYR A 15 8.92 10.57 -0.82
N ARG A 16 7.71 10.55 -0.23
CA ARG A 16 6.52 11.26 -0.70
C ARG A 16 5.84 11.94 0.49
N ASP A 17 5.20 13.08 0.23
CA ASP A 17 4.42 13.77 1.26
C ASP A 17 3.16 12.96 1.62
N SER A 18 2.72 13.08 2.87
CA SER A 18 1.59 12.30 3.39
C SER A 18 0.25 12.64 2.71
N VAL A 19 0.08 13.84 2.14
CA VAL A 19 -1.15 14.23 1.46
C VAL A 19 -1.29 13.48 0.14
N THR A 20 -0.20 13.38 -0.63
CA THR A 20 -0.12 12.55 -1.83
C THR A 20 -0.43 11.09 -1.49
N LEU A 21 0.22 10.54 -0.47
CA LEU A 21 0.03 9.15 -0.06
C LEU A 21 -1.39 8.84 0.43
N MET A 22 -2.00 9.75 1.18
CA MET A 22 -3.40 9.64 1.63
C MET A 22 -4.37 9.67 0.45
N LYS A 23 -4.15 10.53 -0.56
CA LYS A 23 -4.96 10.55 -1.78
C LYS A 23 -4.86 9.22 -2.53
N VAL A 24 -3.66 8.67 -2.71
CA VAL A 24 -3.47 7.37 -3.37
C VAL A 24 -4.18 6.26 -2.60
N SER A 25 -3.99 6.19 -1.28
CA SER A 25 -4.63 5.18 -0.43
C SER A 25 -6.16 5.21 -0.55
N ASN A 26 -6.74 6.41 -0.52
CA ASN A 26 -8.18 6.61 -0.62
C ASN A 26 -8.74 6.24 -1.99
N GLU A 27 -8.03 6.57 -3.08
CA GLU A 27 -8.50 6.24 -4.42
C GLU A 27 -8.43 4.73 -4.69
N VAL A 28 -7.36 4.06 -4.26
CA VAL A 28 -7.19 2.62 -4.45
C VAL A 28 -8.19 1.83 -3.59
N SER A 29 -8.48 2.30 -2.37
CA SER A 29 -9.48 1.68 -1.49
C SER A 29 -10.91 1.72 -2.05
N LYS A 30 -11.20 2.61 -3.02
CA LYS A 30 -12.51 2.68 -3.68
C LYS A 30 -12.66 1.70 -4.85
N LEU A 31 -11.58 1.05 -5.28
CA LEU A 31 -11.63 0.10 -6.39
C LEU A 31 -12.49 -1.10 -6.01
N LYS A 32 -13.36 -1.52 -6.93
CA LYS A 32 -14.24 -2.67 -6.70
C LYS A 32 -13.41 -3.92 -6.46
N GLY A 33 -13.65 -4.55 -5.31
CA GLY A 33 -12.96 -5.78 -4.91
C GLY A 33 -11.72 -5.55 -4.05
N VAL A 34 -11.33 -4.32 -3.78
CA VAL A 34 -10.34 -3.98 -2.73
C VAL A 34 -11.06 -3.91 -1.40
N SER A 35 -10.57 -4.64 -0.39
CA SER A 35 -11.07 -4.52 0.99
C SER A 35 -10.29 -3.50 1.80
N GLN A 36 -8.97 -3.43 1.58
CA GLN A 36 -8.07 -2.52 2.28
C GLN A 36 -6.94 -2.08 1.35
N ALA A 37 -6.58 -0.80 1.37
CA ALA A 37 -5.37 -0.32 0.72
C ALA A 37 -4.73 0.81 1.54
N ALA A 38 -3.42 0.71 1.72
CA ALA A 38 -2.62 1.68 2.44
C ALA A 38 -1.30 1.93 1.70
N VAL A 39 -1.03 3.19 1.41
CA VAL A 39 0.22 3.67 0.83
C VAL A 39 0.81 4.71 1.79
N LEU A 40 2.00 4.46 2.30
CA LEU A 40 2.57 5.19 3.45
C LEU A 40 4.09 5.11 3.50
N MET A 41 4.73 6.14 4.06
CA MET A 41 6.13 6.06 4.46
C MET A 41 6.28 5.08 5.62
N ALA A 42 7.33 4.27 5.63
CA ALA A 42 7.61 3.23 6.62
C ALA A 42 8.14 3.76 7.96
N THR A 43 7.57 4.87 8.45
CA THR A 43 7.83 5.39 9.79
C THR A 43 7.41 4.36 10.85
N PRO A 44 7.99 4.38 12.06
CA PRO A 44 7.63 3.41 13.10
C PRO A 44 6.13 3.35 13.43
N LEU A 45 5.44 4.51 13.43
CA LEU A 45 4.00 4.58 13.65
C LEU A 45 3.22 3.89 12.51
N ASN A 46 3.59 4.20 11.28
CA ASN A 46 2.94 3.67 10.09
C ASN A 46 3.16 2.17 9.91
N LYS A 47 4.35 1.66 10.26
CA LYS A 47 4.62 0.22 10.28
C LYS A 47 3.72 -0.51 11.28
N ARG A 48 3.57 0.02 12.50
CA ARG A 48 2.64 -0.54 13.49
C ARG A 48 1.21 -0.53 12.97
N PHE A 49 0.77 0.59 12.38
CA PHE A 49 -0.58 0.72 11.81
C PHE A 49 -0.89 -0.38 10.78
N ILE A 50 0.01 -0.68 9.84
CA ILE A 50 -0.26 -1.72 8.84
C ILE A 50 -0.12 -3.14 9.39
N THR A 51 0.77 -3.38 10.35
CA THR A 51 0.90 -4.67 11.05
C THR A 51 -0.38 -4.95 11.84
N ASP A 52 -0.91 -3.97 12.58
CA ASP A 52 -2.18 -4.08 13.31
C ASP A 52 -3.38 -4.32 12.36
N ALA A 53 -3.28 -3.88 11.11
CA ALA A 53 -4.27 -4.15 10.06
C ALA A 53 -4.10 -5.52 9.36
N GLY A 54 -3.12 -6.34 9.79
CA GLY A 54 -2.86 -7.68 9.28
C GLY A 54 -1.85 -7.75 8.12
N PHE A 55 -1.24 -6.64 7.72
CA PHE A 55 -0.16 -6.60 6.73
C PHE A 55 1.19 -6.82 7.41
N GLU A 56 1.44 -8.07 7.78
CA GLU A 56 2.68 -8.51 8.41
C GLU A 56 3.66 -9.06 7.36
N GLY A 57 4.95 -8.73 7.47
CA GLY A 57 5.96 -9.21 6.54
C GLY A 57 7.36 -8.73 6.90
N SER A 58 8.37 -9.55 6.62
CA SER A 58 9.77 -9.22 6.95
C SER A 58 10.27 -7.97 6.20
N GLU A 59 9.68 -7.67 5.03
CA GLU A 59 9.92 -6.48 4.25
C GLU A 59 9.45 -5.20 4.98
N VAL A 60 8.31 -5.26 5.69
CA VAL A 60 7.81 -4.16 6.51
C VAL A 60 8.76 -3.91 7.67
N GLU A 61 9.17 -4.96 8.38
CA GLU A 61 10.08 -4.85 9.53
C GLU A 61 11.40 -4.17 9.15
N LYS A 62 11.97 -4.58 8.01
CA LYS A 62 13.25 -4.08 7.47
C LYS A 62 13.15 -2.73 6.76
N ALA A 63 11.94 -2.22 6.50
CA ALA A 63 11.76 -0.92 5.86
C ALA A 63 12.21 0.21 6.80
N GLY A 64 13.03 1.13 6.27
CA GLY A 64 13.45 2.35 6.94
C GLY A 64 12.43 3.48 6.75
N PRO A 65 12.46 4.55 7.55
CA PRO A 65 11.44 5.60 7.53
C PRO A 65 11.25 6.31 6.18
N ASP A 66 12.28 6.30 5.32
CA ASP A 66 12.25 6.89 3.97
C ASP A 66 11.82 5.91 2.87
N ASP A 67 11.44 4.69 3.23
CA ASP A 67 10.89 3.70 2.31
C ASP A 67 9.38 3.84 2.20
N LEU A 68 8.84 3.61 1.00
CA LEU A 68 7.41 3.57 0.76
C LEU A 68 6.90 2.15 0.96
N ILE A 69 5.76 1.99 1.62
CA ILE A 69 5.02 0.73 1.71
C ILE A 69 3.72 0.87 0.93
N ILE A 70 3.44 -0.12 0.10
CA ILE A 70 2.15 -0.33 -0.58
C ILE A 70 1.59 -1.64 -0.05
N ALA A 71 0.48 -1.57 0.69
CA ALA A 71 -0.21 -2.71 1.27
C ALA A 71 -1.65 -2.77 0.74
N ILE A 72 -2.03 -3.85 0.06
CA ILE A 72 -3.35 -3.99 -0.58
C ILE A 72 -3.91 -5.37 -0.29
N GLU A 73 -5.17 -5.42 0.13
CA GLU A 73 -5.98 -6.63 0.25
C GLU A 73 -7.15 -6.57 -0.74
N ALA A 74 -7.35 -7.63 -1.53
CA ALA A 74 -8.32 -7.67 -2.61
C ALA A 74 -8.91 -9.06 -2.86
N ALA A 75 -10.07 -9.10 -3.51
CA ALA A 75 -10.87 -10.32 -3.71
C ALA A 75 -10.28 -11.31 -4.73
N SER A 76 -9.31 -10.90 -5.55
CA SER A 76 -8.63 -11.75 -6.53
C SER A 76 -7.25 -11.21 -6.89
N GLY A 77 -6.42 -12.07 -7.50
CA GLY A 77 -5.09 -11.68 -7.96
C GLY A 77 -5.12 -10.62 -9.06
N GLU A 78 -6.16 -10.63 -9.90
CA GLU A 78 -6.37 -9.62 -10.95
C GLU A 78 -6.69 -8.24 -10.36
N VAL A 79 -7.60 -8.18 -9.37
CA VAL A 79 -7.90 -6.93 -8.65
C VAL A 79 -6.65 -6.43 -7.93
N LEU A 80 -5.90 -7.33 -7.33
CA LEU A 80 -4.67 -6.99 -6.63
C LEU A 80 -3.60 -6.41 -7.59
N GLN A 81 -3.39 -7.05 -8.74
CA GLN A 81 -2.45 -6.56 -9.76
C GLN A 81 -2.86 -5.20 -10.32
N SER A 82 -4.12 -5.04 -10.72
CA SER A 82 -4.64 -3.76 -11.23
C SER A 82 -4.59 -2.64 -10.19
N SER A 83 -4.79 -2.95 -8.91
CA SER A 83 -4.67 -1.99 -7.82
C SER A 83 -3.23 -1.52 -7.62
N VAL A 84 -2.25 -2.43 -7.73
CA VAL A 84 -0.82 -2.06 -7.70
C VAL A 84 -0.46 -1.17 -8.88
N SER A 85 -0.86 -1.53 -10.10
CA SER A 85 -0.62 -0.69 -11.28
C SER A 85 -1.25 0.71 -11.13
N ARG A 86 -2.43 0.79 -10.50
CA ARG A 86 -3.06 2.09 -10.21
C ARG A 86 -2.26 2.94 -9.24
N VAL A 87 -1.66 2.33 -8.21
CA VAL A 87 -0.73 3.03 -7.30
C VAL A 87 0.46 3.58 -8.08
N GLU A 88 1.10 2.74 -8.89
CA GLU A 88 2.27 3.11 -9.70
C GLU A 88 1.96 4.27 -10.66
N GLU A 89 0.80 4.24 -11.33
CA GLU A 89 0.32 5.35 -12.19
C GLU A 89 0.18 6.67 -11.40
N MET A 90 -0.48 6.63 -10.24
CA MET A 90 -0.71 7.84 -9.44
C MET A 90 0.57 8.42 -8.84
N LEU A 91 1.56 7.57 -8.55
CA LEU A 91 2.86 8.00 -8.03
C LEU A 91 3.83 8.43 -9.13
N SER A 92 3.67 7.93 -10.35
CA SER A 92 4.48 8.32 -11.51
C SER A 92 3.97 9.61 -12.17
N SER A 93 2.68 9.93 -12.06
CA SER A 93 2.15 11.22 -12.49
C SER A 93 2.74 12.34 -11.63
N ARG A 94 3.75 13.03 -12.15
CA ARG A 94 4.20 14.31 -11.60
C ARG A 94 3.10 15.34 -11.86
N ALA A 95 2.57 15.93 -10.79
CA ALA A 95 2.03 17.28 -10.86
C ALA A 95 3.18 18.28 -10.98
#